data_AF-A0A4P8QA20-F1
#
_entry.id   AF-A0A4P8QA20-F1
#
_cell.length_a   1.000
_cell.length_b   1.000
_cell.length_c   1.000
_cell.angle_alpha   90.00
_cell.angle_beta   90.00
_cell.angle_gamma   90.00
#
_symmetry.space_group_name_H-M   'P 1'
#
loop_
_entity.id
_entity.type
_entity.pdbx_description
1 polymer ?
#
loop_
_entity_poly.entity_id
_entity_poly.type
_entity_poly.pdbx_seq_one_letter_code
_entity_poly.pdbx_strand_id
1 'polypeptide(L)'
;MTTNETRAVVIGASAGAVQALLKILPALPAEFPAPVLVAVHVPADRDNVLAPLLQSRCRVRVKEAEDKEPAAAGVVYFAPSDYHLLVERDGSLALSSDELVNYSRPSIDVLFESAADAYGAGLTGVILTGANTDGAAGLQAVATAGGETIVEDPRQAYASTMPEAALAACPARVLDLDAIADHLARMPG
;
A
#
# COMPACT_ATOMS: atom_id res chain seq x y z
N MET A 1 1.32 25.32 4.72
CA MET A 1 1.76 23.97 4.32
C MET A 1 1.19 23.72 2.95
N THR A 2 2.04 23.71 1.92
CA THR A 2 1.66 23.27 0.58
C THR A 2 1.38 21.77 0.70
N THR A 3 0.12 21.36 0.63
CA THR A 3 -0.23 19.95 0.44
C THR A 3 0.32 19.57 -0.93
N ASN A 4 1.39 18.78 -0.97
CA ASN A 4 1.85 18.22 -2.23
C ASN A 4 0.76 17.34 -2.82
N GLU A 5 0.56 17.48 -4.12
CA GLU A 5 -0.38 16.65 -4.88
C GLU A 5 0.12 15.20 -4.83
N THR A 6 -0.74 14.29 -4.38
CA THR A 6 -0.38 12.87 -4.29
C THR A 6 -0.39 12.26 -5.68
N ARG A 7 0.77 11.70 -6.06
CA ARG A 7 1.02 11.07 -7.36
C ARG A 7 0.87 9.55 -7.31
N ALA A 8 0.93 8.93 -6.13
CA ALA A 8 0.68 7.51 -5.91
C ALA A 8 0.36 7.23 -4.44
N VAL A 9 -0.36 6.14 -4.19
CA VAL A 9 -0.59 5.59 -2.85
C VAL A 9 -0.01 4.18 -2.78
N VAL A 10 0.75 3.87 -1.73
CA VAL A 10 1.17 2.50 -1.40
C VAL A 10 0.52 2.02 -0.11
N ILE A 11 0.01 0.79 -0.10
CA ILE A 11 -0.68 0.19 1.04
C ILE A 11 -0.04 -1.15 1.39
N GLY A 12 0.35 -1.31 2.66
CA GLY A 12 0.90 -2.55 3.21
C GLY A 12 -0.04 -3.16 4.25
N ALA A 13 -0.31 -4.46 4.17
CA ALA A 13 -1.16 -5.17 5.13
C ALA A 13 -0.80 -6.66 5.27
N SER A 14 -1.21 -7.29 6.38
CA SER A 14 -1.01 -8.74 6.60
C SER A 14 -2.20 -9.37 7.32
N ALA A 15 -2.04 -9.88 8.54
CA ALA A 15 -3.13 -10.45 9.33
C ALA A 15 -4.27 -9.43 9.50
N GLY A 16 -5.46 -9.75 8.99
CA GLY A 16 -6.63 -8.84 8.96
C GLY A 16 -6.76 -7.97 7.70
N ALA A 17 -5.86 -8.12 6.72
CA ALA A 17 -5.82 -7.30 5.51
C ALA A 17 -7.13 -7.30 4.71
N VAL A 18 -7.79 -8.46 4.57
CA VAL A 18 -9.00 -8.57 3.75
C VAL A 18 -10.10 -7.64 4.27
N GLN A 19 -10.32 -7.62 5.58
CA GLN A 19 -11.33 -6.79 6.23
C GLN A 19 -10.96 -5.31 6.14
N ALA A 20 -9.68 -4.97 6.36
CA ALA A 20 -9.19 -3.60 6.26
C ALA A 20 -9.32 -3.04 4.83
N LEU A 21 -8.91 -3.81 3.82
CA LEU A 21 -9.00 -3.41 2.41
C LEU A 21 -10.44 -3.33 1.91
N LEU A 22 -11.34 -4.23 2.36
CA LEU A 22 -12.77 -4.14 2.07
C LEU A 22 -13.46 -2.92 2.67
N LYS A 23 -12.86 -2.31 3.70
CA LYS A 23 -13.35 -1.07 4.30
C LYS A 23 -12.85 0.16 3.54
N ILE A 24 -11.61 0.12 3.06
CA ILE A 24 -10.94 1.27 2.42
C ILE A 24 -11.22 1.35 0.92
N LEU A 25 -10.90 0.31 0.15
CA LEU A 25 -10.86 0.40 -1.31
C LEU A 25 -12.24 0.66 -1.96
N PRO A 26 -13.37 0.14 -1.45
CA PRO A 26 -14.69 0.47 -2.01
C PRO A 26 -15.10 1.93 -1.87
N ALA A 27 -14.51 2.67 -0.93
CA ALA A 27 -14.78 4.10 -0.76
C ALA A 27 -14.13 4.97 -1.85
N LEU A 28 -13.14 4.44 -2.57
CA LEU A 28 -12.44 5.18 -3.62
C LEU A 28 -13.38 5.43 -4.83
N PRO A 29 -13.43 6.66 -5.35
CA PRO A 29 -14.19 6.97 -6.55
C PRO A 29 -13.59 6.27 -7.78
N ALA A 30 -14.41 6.02 -8.82
CA ALA A 30 -13.92 5.37 -10.05
C ALA A 30 -12.78 6.16 -10.72
N GLU A 31 -12.82 7.48 -10.62
CA GLU A 31 -11.82 8.42 -11.15
C GLU A 31 -10.82 8.84 -10.06
N PHE A 32 -10.47 7.92 -9.15
CA PHE A 32 -9.47 8.19 -8.12
C PHE A 32 -8.15 8.68 -8.77
N PRO A 33 -7.57 9.80 -8.34
CA PRO A 33 -6.61 10.55 -9.17
C PRO A 33 -5.21 9.95 -9.25
N ALA A 34 -4.91 8.91 -8.48
CA ALA A 34 -3.59 8.30 -8.41
C ALA A 34 -3.67 6.78 -8.54
N PRO A 35 -2.59 6.09 -8.97
CA PRO A 35 -2.48 4.65 -8.81
C PRO A 35 -2.39 4.28 -7.32
N VAL A 36 -2.97 3.14 -6.96
CA VAL A 36 -2.84 2.54 -5.62
C VAL A 36 -2.11 1.21 -5.76
N LEU A 37 -1.01 1.03 -5.05
CA LEU A 37 -0.20 -0.18 -5.10
C LEU A 37 -0.28 -0.89 -3.75
N VAL A 38 -0.63 -2.17 -3.75
CA VAL A 38 -0.95 -2.92 -2.53
C VAL A 38 -0.07 -4.15 -2.41
N ALA A 39 0.68 -4.23 -1.31
CA ALA A 39 1.38 -5.44 -0.90
C ALA A 39 0.65 -6.07 0.29
N VAL A 40 0.21 -7.32 0.11
CA VAL A 40 -0.42 -8.11 1.18
C VAL A 40 0.36 -9.38 1.40
N HIS A 41 0.70 -9.69 2.64
CA HIS A 41 1.22 -11.01 2.98
C HIS A 41 0.11 -12.06 2.85
N VAL A 42 0.17 -12.81 1.75
CA VAL A 42 -0.65 -14.00 1.53
C VAL A 42 0.25 -15.24 1.52
N PRO A 43 -0.22 -16.38 2.07
CA PRO A 43 0.49 -17.66 1.93
C PRO A 43 0.73 -18.00 0.45
N ALA A 44 1.96 -18.43 0.13
CA ALA A 44 2.39 -18.74 -1.25
C ALA A 44 1.65 -19.92 -1.91
N ASP A 45 0.93 -20.72 -1.12
CA ASP A 45 0.20 -21.91 -1.56
C ASP A 45 -1.26 -21.65 -1.93
N ARG A 46 -1.68 -20.37 -1.97
CA ARG A 46 -3.06 -19.98 -2.30
C ARG A 46 -3.09 -19.08 -3.52
N ASP A 47 -4.02 -19.38 -4.42
CA ASP A 47 -4.42 -18.45 -5.47
C ASP A 47 -4.79 -17.11 -4.82
N ASN A 48 -4.21 -16.02 -5.33
CA ASN A 48 -4.47 -14.68 -4.83
C ASN A 48 -5.87 -14.21 -5.26
N VAL A 49 -6.87 -14.65 -4.53
CA VAL A 49 -8.28 -14.29 -4.77
C VAL A 49 -8.62 -12.86 -4.33
N LEU A 50 -7.66 -12.10 -3.79
CA LEU A 50 -7.91 -10.74 -3.27
C LEU A 50 -8.32 -9.78 -4.38
N ALA A 51 -7.59 -9.75 -5.49
CA ALA A 51 -7.91 -8.83 -6.58
C ALA A 51 -9.31 -9.09 -7.19
N PRO A 52 -9.69 -10.34 -7.55
CA PRO A 52 -11.06 -10.63 -7.99
C PRO A 52 -12.14 -10.33 -6.93
N LEU A 53 -11.88 -10.64 -5.66
CA LEU A 53 -12.79 -10.36 -4.56
C LEU A 53 -13.05 -8.84 -4.43
N LEU A 54 -11.99 -8.04 -4.42
CA LEU A 54 -12.08 -6.60 -4.26
C LEU A 54 -12.61 -5.90 -5.51
N GLN A 55 -12.30 -6.39 -6.72
CA GLN A 55 -12.88 -5.87 -7.96
C GLN A 55 -14.41 -5.90 -7.93
N SER A 56 -15.03 -6.92 -7.32
CA SER A 56 -16.49 -7.02 -7.20
C SER A 56 -17.12 -5.97 -6.27
N ARG A 57 -16.32 -5.27 -5.47
CA ARG A 57 -16.75 -4.30 -4.45
C ARG A 57 -16.29 -2.88 -4.73
N CYS A 58 -15.28 -2.71 -5.58
CA CYS A 58 -14.65 -1.42 -5.84
C CYS A 58 -15.18 -0.77 -7.12
N ARG A 59 -15.19 0.57 -7.14
CA ARG A 59 -15.49 1.36 -8.33
C ARG A 59 -14.25 1.59 -9.19
N VAL A 60 -13.09 1.70 -8.55
CA VAL A 60 -11.78 1.65 -9.19
C VAL A 60 -11.54 0.27 -9.82
N ARG A 61 -10.71 0.23 -10.86
CA ARG A 61 -10.22 -1.03 -11.41
C ARG A 61 -9.28 -1.68 -10.40
N VAL A 62 -9.41 -2.98 -10.18
CA VAL A 62 -8.56 -3.75 -9.28
C VAL A 62 -7.98 -4.92 -10.07
N LYS A 63 -6.65 -5.05 -10.08
CA LYS A 63 -5.95 -6.15 -10.76
C LYS A 63 -4.65 -6.49 -10.05
N GLU A 64 -4.05 -7.61 -10.41
CA GLU A 64 -2.63 -7.85 -10.12
C GLU A 64 -1.76 -7.01 -11.05
N ALA A 65 -0.60 -6.59 -10.54
CA ALA A 65 0.39 -5.89 -11.34
C ALA A 65 1.02 -6.81 -12.39
N GLU A 66 1.25 -6.27 -13.58
CA GLU A 66 2.00 -6.89 -14.67
C GLU A 66 3.36 -6.20 -14.81
N ASP A 67 4.40 -6.98 -15.13
CA ASP A 67 5.75 -6.44 -15.27
C ASP A 67 5.83 -5.40 -16.40
N LYS A 68 6.49 -4.28 -16.09
CA LYS A 68 6.72 -3.12 -16.97
C LYS A 68 5.47 -2.36 -17.42
N GLU A 69 4.31 -2.59 -16.82
CA GLU A 69 3.14 -1.76 -17.09
C GLU A 69 3.23 -0.39 -16.39
N PRO A 70 2.82 0.72 -17.03
CA PRO A 70 2.70 2.01 -16.34
C PRO A 70 1.60 1.97 -15.27
N ALA A 71 1.90 2.46 -14.07
CA ALA A 71 0.89 2.63 -13.03
C ALA A 71 -0.08 3.76 -13.40
N ALA A 72 -1.37 3.45 -13.48
CA ALA A 72 -2.41 4.38 -13.92
C ALA A 72 -3.34 4.82 -12.79
N ALA A 73 -3.79 6.08 -12.85
CA ALA A 73 -4.86 6.59 -11.99
C ALA A 73 -6.15 5.77 -12.13
N GLY A 74 -6.92 5.67 -11.04
CA GLY A 74 -8.15 4.88 -10.99
C GLY A 74 -7.93 3.37 -10.97
N VAL A 75 -6.69 2.91 -10.77
CA VAL A 75 -6.32 1.50 -10.72
C VAL A 75 -5.64 1.16 -9.39
N VAL A 76 -6.12 0.08 -8.77
CA VAL A 76 -5.49 -0.60 -7.63
C VAL A 76 -4.74 -1.83 -8.16
N TYR A 77 -3.44 -1.86 -7.92
CA TYR A 77 -2.55 -2.94 -8.31
C TYR A 77 -2.15 -3.76 -7.07
N PHE A 78 -2.44 -5.04 -7.09
CA PHE A 78 -1.95 -5.99 -6.10
C PHE A 78 -0.61 -6.55 -6.53
N ALA A 79 0.35 -6.61 -5.60
CA ALA A 79 1.55 -7.40 -5.77
C ALA A 79 1.17 -8.88 -5.98
N PRO A 80 1.62 -9.52 -7.07
CA PRO A 80 1.37 -10.94 -7.29
C PRO A 80 2.04 -11.81 -6.21
N SER A 81 1.47 -12.99 -5.97
CA SER A 81 2.11 -13.99 -5.11
C SER A 81 3.49 -14.36 -5.66
N ASP A 82 4.46 -14.53 -4.77
CA ASP A 82 5.83 -14.94 -5.10
C ASP A 82 6.65 -13.93 -5.94
N TYR A 83 6.20 -12.68 -6.05
CA TYR A 83 6.97 -11.57 -6.61
C TYR A 83 7.00 -10.37 -5.66
N HIS A 84 8.14 -9.68 -5.61
CA HIS A 84 8.18 -8.31 -5.13
C HIS A 84 7.60 -7.38 -6.19
N LEU A 85 6.70 -6.49 -5.79
CA LEU A 85 6.26 -5.38 -6.62
C LEU A 85 7.12 -4.17 -6.33
N LEU A 86 7.72 -3.59 -7.37
CA LEU A 86 8.53 -2.39 -7.30
C LEU A 86 7.98 -1.30 -8.21
N VAL A 87 8.40 -0.07 -7.95
CA VAL A 87 8.14 1.08 -8.81
C VAL A 87 9.45 1.61 -9.39
N GLU A 88 9.50 1.72 -10.70
CA GLU A 88 10.60 2.34 -11.43
C GLU A 88 10.45 3.87 -11.44
N ARG A 89 11.54 4.61 -11.66
CA ARG A 89 11.53 6.09 -11.62
C ARG A 89 10.63 6.75 -12.68
N ASP A 90 10.29 6.04 -13.74
CA ASP A 90 9.35 6.49 -14.77
C ASP A 90 7.88 6.20 -14.41
N GLY A 91 7.62 5.59 -13.26
CA GLY A 91 6.29 5.20 -12.78
C GLY A 91 5.79 3.87 -13.34
N SER A 92 6.64 3.12 -14.07
CA SER A 92 6.32 1.74 -14.44
C SER A 92 6.50 0.78 -13.26
N LEU A 93 5.70 -0.29 -13.26
CA LEU A 93 5.76 -1.34 -12.27
C LEU A 93 6.79 -2.39 -12.69
N ALA A 94 7.49 -2.97 -11.73
CA ALA A 94 8.41 -4.07 -11.97
C ALA A 94 8.14 -5.23 -11.01
N LEU A 95 8.28 -6.45 -11.51
CA LEU A 95 8.16 -7.66 -10.71
C LEU A 95 9.53 -8.30 -10.54
N SER A 96 9.96 -8.50 -9.29
CA SER A 96 11.22 -9.19 -8.98
C SER A 96 10.97 -10.51 -8.26
N SER A 97 11.74 -11.53 -8.64
CA SER A 97 11.82 -12.83 -7.95
C SER A 97 13.08 -12.94 -7.09
N ASP A 98 13.66 -11.82 -6.66
CA ASP A 98 14.81 -11.79 -5.74
C ASP A 98 14.46 -12.43 -4.38
N GLU A 99 15.49 -12.64 -3.55
CA GLU A 99 15.36 -13.31 -2.25
C GLU A 99 14.30 -12.66 -1.34
N LEU A 100 13.69 -13.48 -0.48
CA LEU A 100 12.70 -13.03 0.49
C LEU A 100 13.25 -11.89 1.36
N VAL A 101 12.50 -10.81 1.50
CA VAL A 101 12.78 -9.73 2.45
C VAL A 101 11.83 -9.87 3.63
N ASN A 102 12.35 -9.84 4.86
CA ASN A 102 11.56 -10.09 6.08
C ASN A 102 10.79 -11.42 6.04
N TYR A 103 11.36 -12.45 5.40
CA TYR A 103 10.74 -13.77 5.17
C TYR A 103 9.48 -13.76 4.30
N SER A 104 9.22 -12.66 3.56
CA SER A 104 8.04 -12.50 2.72
C SER A 104 8.37 -12.11 1.29
N ARG A 105 7.52 -12.57 0.36
CA ARG A 105 7.46 -12.15 -1.03
C ARG A 105 6.01 -12.25 -1.51
N PRO A 106 5.30 -11.13 -1.66
CA PRO A 106 5.79 -9.74 -1.65
C PRO A 106 6.21 -9.23 -0.26
N SER A 107 7.20 -8.32 -0.25
CA SER A 107 7.56 -7.50 0.92
C SER A 107 7.02 -6.08 0.76
N ILE A 108 6.48 -5.55 1.86
CA ILE A 108 5.93 -4.20 1.96
C ILE A 108 7.07 -3.18 1.93
N ASP A 109 8.17 -3.44 2.64
CA ASP A 109 9.35 -2.55 2.64
C ASP A 109 9.85 -2.32 1.21
N VAL A 110 10.03 -3.38 0.41
CA VAL A 110 10.52 -3.29 -0.97
C VAL A 110 9.62 -2.41 -1.86
N LEU A 111 8.29 -2.58 -1.75
CA LEU A 111 7.34 -1.74 -2.50
C LEU A 111 7.45 -0.28 -2.07
N PHE A 112 7.47 -0.03 -0.76
CA PHE A 112 7.43 1.34 -0.22
C PHE A 112 8.73 2.09 -0.49
N GLU A 113 9.89 1.43 -0.37
CA GLU A 113 11.20 2.02 -0.66
C GLU A 113 11.33 2.43 -2.14
N SER A 114 11.01 1.52 -3.06
CA SER A 114 11.07 1.81 -4.49
C SER A 114 10.06 2.89 -4.92
N ALA A 115 8.85 2.88 -4.33
CA ALA A 115 7.87 3.94 -4.56
C ALA A 115 8.34 5.29 -3.99
N ALA A 116 9.00 5.31 -2.83
CA ALA A 116 9.53 6.54 -2.24
C ALA A 116 10.62 7.15 -3.14
N ASP A 117 11.49 6.33 -3.71
CA ASP A 117 12.50 6.73 -4.69
C ASP A 117 11.88 7.30 -5.98
N ALA A 118 10.76 6.74 -6.44
CA ALA A 118 10.08 7.15 -7.67
C ALA A 118 9.23 8.43 -7.52
N TYR A 119 8.48 8.55 -6.41
CA TYR A 119 7.46 9.60 -6.23
C TYR A 119 7.85 10.69 -5.24
N GLY A 120 8.82 10.44 -4.37
CA GLY A 120 9.28 11.39 -3.35
C GLY A 120 8.12 11.93 -2.51
N ALA A 121 8.07 13.25 -2.37
CA ALA A 121 7.05 13.95 -1.58
C ALA A 121 5.63 13.92 -2.19
N GLY A 122 5.44 13.28 -3.34
CA GLY A 122 4.12 12.98 -3.92
C GLY A 122 3.59 11.60 -3.53
N LEU A 123 4.30 10.83 -2.71
CA LEU A 123 3.85 9.51 -2.25
C LEU A 123 3.02 9.62 -0.97
N THR A 124 1.94 8.85 -0.88
CA THR A 124 1.26 8.54 0.38
C THR A 124 1.46 7.07 0.72
N GLY A 125 2.09 6.78 1.87
CA GLY A 125 2.28 5.43 2.39
C GLY A 125 1.31 5.12 3.51
N VAL A 126 0.66 3.95 3.44
CA VAL A 126 -0.36 3.51 4.41
C VAL A 126 0.00 2.12 4.95
N ILE A 127 0.28 2.02 6.24
CA ILE A 127 0.44 0.73 6.93
C ILE A 127 -0.84 0.37 7.66
N LEU A 128 -1.34 -0.83 7.39
CA LEU A 128 -2.51 -1.42 8.02
C LEU A 128 -2.10 -2.57 8.96
N THR A 129 -3.11 -3.21 9.54
CA THR A 129 -3.02 -4.37 10.42
C THR A 129 -2.05 -5.46 9.93
N GLY A 130 -1.30 -6.04 10.87
CA GLY A 130 -0.47 -7.21 10.63
C GLY A 130 0.37 -7.67 11.83
N ALA A 131 0.90 -8.88 11.70
CA ALA A 131 1.56 -9.61 12.79
C ALA A 131 3.10 -9.68 12.66
N ASN A 132 3.70 -8.81 11.85
CA ASN A 132 5.15 -8.67 11.72
C ASN A 132 5.53 -7.19 11.54
N THR A 133 6.81 -6.90 11.30
CA THR A 133 7.34 -5.53 11.25
C THR A 133 7.62 -5.03 9.82
N ASP A 134 7.29 -5.81 8.79
CA ASP A 134 7.52 -5.43 7.39
C ASP A 134 6.67 -4.20 7.03
N GLY A 135 7.24 -3.27 6.28
CA GLY A 135 6.64 -1.98 5.97
C GLY A 135 7.07 -0.84 6.90
N ALA A 136 7.71 -1.14 8.04
CA ALA A 136 8.21 -0.10 8.96
C ALA A 136 9.39 0.67 8.35
N ALA A 137 10.35 -0.02 7.72
CA ALA A 137 11.48 0.63 7.06
C ALA A 137 11.02 1.35 5.79
N GLY A 138 10.11 0.73 5.03
CA GLY A 138 9.48 1.32 3.87
C GLY A 138 8.72 2.60 4.21
N LEU A 139 7.90 2.61 5.26
CA LEU A 139 7.18 3.83 5.67
C LEU A 139 8.16 4.93 6.16
N GLN A 140 9.26 4.55 6.80
CA GLN A 140 10.33 5.50 7.13
C GLN A 140 10.99 6.07 5.87
N ALA A 141 11.16 5.27 4.81
CA ALA A 141 11.64 5.76 3.51
C ALA A 141 10.66 6.77 2.89
N VAL A 142 9.34 6.49 2.96
CA VAL A 142 8.30 7.45 2.54
C VAL A 142 8.41 8.77 3.30
N ALA A 143 8.54 8.72 4.63
CA ALA A 143 8.71 9.92 5.46
C ALA A 143 9.99 10.70 5.09
N THR A 144 11.11 9.98 4.90
CA THR A 144 12.41 10.58 4.55
C THR A 144 12.38 11.26 3.19
N ALA A 145 11.63 10.69 2.24
CA ALA A 145 11.41 11.28 0.91
C ALA A 145 10.42 12.46 0.91
N GLY A 146 9.82 12.78 2.07
CA GLY A 146 8.87 13.87 2.26
C GLY A 146 7.43 13.52 1.92
N GLY A 147 7.11 12.22 1.75
CA GLY A 147 5.76 11.74 1.50
C GLY A 147 4.87 11.76 2.74
N GLU A 148 3.58 11.55 2.55
CA GLU A 148 2.62 11.41 3.65
C GLU A 148 2.67 9.98 4.22
N THR A 149 2.70 9.85 5.54
CA THR A 149 2.71 8.57 6.24
C THR A 149 1.45 8.42 7.10
N ILE A 150 0.73 7.33 6.88
CA ILE A 150 -0.52 6.99 7.58
C ILE A 150 -0.39 5.59 8.16
N VAL A 151 -0.85 5.41 9.39
CA VAL A 151 -0.86 4.12 10.07
C VAL A 151 -2.25 3.87 10.66
N GLU A 152 -2.79 2.67 10.45
CA GLU A 152 -4.01 2.21 11.13
C GLU A 152 -3.81 2.26 12.65
N ASP A 153 -4.79 2.77 13.40
CA ASP A 153 -4.75 2.83 14.86
C ASP A 153 -4.48 1.43 15.45
N PRO A 154 -3.31 1.22 16.11
CA PRO A 154 -2.95 -0.10 16.63
C PRO A 154 -3.97 -0.65 17.65
N ARG A 155 -4.76 0.22 18.28
CA ARG A 155 -5.80 -0.17 19.25
C ARG A 155 -7.04 -0.77 18.61
N GLN A 156 -7.21 -0.59 17.30
CA GLN A 156 -8.34 -1.09 16.52
C GLN A 156 -7.92 -2.10 15.45
N ALA A 157 -6.63 -2.14 15.10
CA ALA A 157 -6.07 -3.11 14.19
C ALA A 157 -6.34 -4.55 14.66
N TYR A 158 -6.63 -5.44 13.71
CA TYR A 158 -6.79 -6.87 14.00
C TYR A 158 -5.50 -7.48 14.59
N ALA A 159 -4.35 -7.06 14.09
CA ALA A 159 -3.02 -7.34 14.62
C ALA A 159 -2.20 -6.05 14.64
N SER A 160 -1.71 -5.67 15.82
CA SER A 160 -1.12 -4.35 16.07
C SER A 160 0.38 -4.27 15.79
N THR A 161 1.07 -5.40 15.60
CA THR A 161 2.54 -5.44 15.48
C THR A 161 3.07 -4.60 14.33
N MET A 162 2.44 -4.65 13.15
CA MET A 162 2.89 -3.88 11.99
C MET A 162 2.63 -2.37 12.15
N PRO A 163 1.42 -1.93 12.56
CA PRO A 163 1.19 -0.53 12.94
C PRO A 163 2.15 0.01 14.02
N GLU A 164 2.40 -0.76 15.09
CA GLU A 164 3.31 -0.35 16.17
C GLU A 164 4.75 -0.20 15.68
N ALA A 165 5.22 -1.12 14.85
CA ALA A 165 6.56 -1.05 14.25
C ALA A 165 6.70 0.18 13.34
N ALA A 166 5.70 0.48 12.53
CA ALA A 166 5.68 1.65 11.66
C ALA A 166 5.75 2.97 12.45
N LEU A 167 4.99 3.08 13.53
CA LEU A 167 5.00 4.26 14.42
C LEU A 167 6.30 4.41 15.22
N ALA A 168 6.99 3.30 15.52
CA ALA A 168 8.31 3.34 16.13
C ALA A 168 9.39 3.81 15.13
N ALA A 169 9.22 3.53 13.84
CA ALA A 169 10.20 3.85 12.80
C ALA A 169 10.12 5.31 12.30
N CYS A 170 8.93 5.90 12.22
CA CYS A 170 8.76 7.28 11.75
C CYS A 170 7.49 7.95 12.29
N PRO A 171 7.43 9.30 12.31
CA PRO A 171 6.18 10.01 12.56
C PRO A 171 5.15 9.67 11.48
N ALA A 172 3.93 9.33 11.89
CA ALA A 172 2.82 9.07 10.98
C ALA A 172 1.50 9.54 11.58
N ARG A 173 0.53 9.82 10.71
CA ARG A 173 -0.85 10.09 11.13
C ARG A 173 -1.52 8.77 11.52
N VAL A 174 -1.96 8.68 12.76
CA VAL A 174 -2.72 7.54 13.28
C VAL A 174 -4.20 7.74 12.98
N LEU A 175 -4.80 6.84 12.20
CA LEU A 175 -6.20 6.92 11.76
C LEU A 175 -6.88 5.56 11.92
N ASP A 176 -8.18 5.55 12.21
CA ASP A 176 -8.99 4.33 12.05
C ASP A 176 -9.29 4.05 10.57
N LEU A 177 -9.80 2.85 10.26
CA LEU A 177 -10.07 2.45 8.88
C LEU A 177 -11.10 3.34 8.17
N ASP A 178 -12.07 3.88 8.91
CA ASP A 178 -13.07 4.82 8.36
C ASP A 178 -12.38 6.13 7.97
N ALA A 179 -11.55 6.70 8.84
CA ALA A 179 -10.79 7.91 8.59
C ALA A 179 -9.75 7.75 7.48
N ILE A 180 -9.13 6.57 7.33
CA ILE A 180 -8.24 6.27 6.19
C ILE A 180 -9.04 6.28 4.89
N ALA A 181 -10.17 5.56 4.83
CA ALA A 181 -11.02 5.52 3.64
C ALA A 181 -11.48 6.92 3.23
N ASP A 182 -11.93 7.69 4.21
CA ASP A 182 -12.38 9.07 4.07
C ASP A 182 -11.27 10.03 3.62
N HIS A 183 -10.06 9.88 4.17
CA HIS A 183 -8.89 10.68 3.78
C HIS A 183 -8.52 10.43 2.32
N LEU A 184 -8.42 9.16 1.92
CA LEU A 184 -8.08 8.78 0.55
C LEU A 184 -9.19 9.22 -0.42
N ALA A 185 -10.47 8.97 -0.13
CA ALA A 185 -11.57 9.33 -1.02
C ALA A 185 -11.69 10.83 -1.31
N ARG A 186 -11.13 11.69 -0.45
CA ARG A 186 -11.13 13.16 -0.59
C ARG A 186 -9.84 13.73 -1.16
N MET A 187 -8.89 12.89 -1.59
CA MET A 187 -7.65 13.37 -2.20
C MET A 187 -7.97 14.17 -3.48
N PRO A 188 -7.39 15.37 -3.63
CA PRO A 188 -7.50 16.12 -4.87
C PRO A 188 -6.73 15.38 -5.98
N GLY A 189 -7.23 15.50 -7.21
CA GLY A 189 -6.50 15.12 -8.41
C GLY A 189 -6.00 16.29 -9.20
#